data_AF-A0A6I9Y540-F1
#
_entry.id   AF-A0A6I9Y540-F1
#
_cell.length_a   1.000
_cell.length_b   1.000
_cell.length_c   1.000
_cell.angle_alpha   90.00
_cell.angle_beta   90.00
_cell.angle_gamma   90.00
#
_symmetry.space_group_name_H-M   'P 1'
#
loop_
_entity.id
_entity.type
_entity.pdbx_description
1 polymer ?
#
loop_
_entity_poly.entity_id
_entity_poly.type
_entity_poly.pdbx_seq_one_letter_code
_entity_poly.pdbx_strand_id
1 'polypeptide(L)'
;MSQLPEARRALLDRSGCVVQKLLPFVQDAGSALRRRGVARTLRNCCFDHRHHEWLLSEQVDLLPFLLLPLAGPEEFPEDEMERLPLDLQYLPAEKQREPEADIRKTLLETLLLLTATKPGRLLVRERGTYFVLRELHKWEGDGGVRAACEKLIQVLIGDEPEAGMENLLEVEIPTEVEQQLQHLDQEEEEGEEVEVLLGGIA
;
A
#
# COMPACT_ATOMS: atom_id res chain seq x y z
N MET A 1 -11.69 -1.96 17.11
CA MET A 1 -13.10 -1.87 16.66
C MET A 1 -13.27 -2.32 15.21
N SER A 2 -12.60 -1.72 14.22
CA SER A 2 -12.66 -2.13 12.80
C SER A 2 -12.14 -3.55 12.48
N GLN A 3 -11.59 -4.27 13.46
CA GLN A 3 -11.20 -5.67 13.30
C GLN A 3 -12.41 -6.60 13.18
N LEU A 4 -13.58 -6.20 13.70
CA LEU A 4 -14.82 -6.97 13.62
C LEU A 4 -15.54 -6.71 12.27
N PRO A 5 -16.08 -7.74 11.59
CA PRO A 5 -16.81 -7.58 10.33
C PRO A 5 -17.97 -6.57 10.40
N GLU A 6 -18.71 -6.55 11.51
CA GLU A 6 -19.85 -5.65 11.71
C GLU A 6 -19.42 -4.19 11.77
N ALA A 7 -18.29 -3.93 12.44
CA ALA A 7 -17.71 -2.59 12.51
C ALA A 7 -17.20 -2.13 11.13
N ARG A 8 -16.57 -3.03 10.36
CA ARG A 8 -16.18 -2.70 8.97
C ARG A 8 -17.40 -2.37 8.12
N ARG A 9 -18.47 -3.15 8.24
CA ARG A 9 -19.71 -2.92 7.49
C ARG A 9 -20.31 -1.54 7.79
N ALA A 10 -20.28 -1.11 9.04
CA ALA A 10 -20.74 0.23 9.42
C ALA A 10 -19.85 1.34 8.84
N LEU A 11 -18.52 1.14 8.82
CA LEU A 11 -17.57 2.10 8.23
C LEU A 11 -17.68 2.19 6.70
N LEU A 12 -17.95 1.05 6.05
CA LEU A 12 -18.10 0.89 4.61
C LEU A 12 -19.54 1.10 4.13
N ASP A 13 -20.44 1.54 5.00
CA ASP A 13 -21.79 1.90 4.59
C ASP A 13 -21.75 3.15 3.70
N ARG A 14 -22.24 2.99 2.47
CA ARG A 14 -22.18 4.03 1.42
C ARG A 14 -23.04 5.24 1.77
N SER A 15 -24.11 5.06 2.55
CA SER A 15 -25.03 6.14 2.94
C SER A 15 -24.47 7.05 4.02
N GLY A 16 -23.69 6.50 4.96
CA GLY A 16 -23.08 7.27 6.06
C GLY A 16 -21.82 8.06 5.69
N CYS A 17 -21.19 7.72 4.55
CA CYS A 17 -19.91 8.27 4.07
C CYS A 17 -18.82 8.32 5.15
N VAL A 18 -18.79 7.32 6.04
CA VAL A 18 -17.91 7.36 7.23
C VAL A 18 -16.46 7.22 6.81
N VAL A 19 -16.15 6.32 5.88
CA VAL A 19 -14.79 6.15 5.37
C VAL A 19 -14.22 7.45 4.77
N GLN A 20 -15.02 8.19 3.99
CA GLN A 20 -14.59 9.48 3.41
C GLN A 20 -14.27 10.51 4.49
N LYS A 21 -15.06 10.56 5.57
CA LYS A 21 -14.83 11.46 6.71
C LYS A 21 -13.53 11.14 7.46
N LEU A 22 -13.00 9.91 7.33
CA LEU A 22 -11.74 9.52 7.96
C LEU A 22 -10.51 9.94 7.14
N LEU A 23 -10.63 10.06 5.81
CA LEU A 23 -9.49 10.25 4.92
C LEU A 23 -8.60 11.47 5.25
N PRO A 24 -9.14 12.66 5.57
CA PRO A 24 -8.30 13.82 5.91
C PRO A 24 -7.40 13.57 7.12
N PHE A 25 -7.79 12.67 8.02
CA PHE A 25 -7.02 12.38 9.23
C PHE A 25 -5.85 11.43 9.00
N VAL A 26 -5.67 10.88 7.80
CA VAL A 26 -4.45 10.14 7.43
C VAL A 26 -3.22 11.06 7.49
N GLN A 27 -3.40 12.37 7.25
CA GLN A 27 -2.35 13.38 7.28
C GLN A 27 -2.52 14.40 8.41
N ASP A 28 -3.20 14.03 9.51
CA ASP A 28 -3.35 14.93 10.66
C ASP A 28 -1.99 15.27 11.29
N ALA A 29 -1.49 16.47 11.01
CA ALA A 29 -0.23 16.98 11.54
C ALA A 29 -0.22 17.07 13.07
N GLY A 30 -1.40 17.20 13.70
CA GLY A 30 -1.53 17.33 15.15
C GLY A 30 -1.45 16.02 15.94
N SER A 31 -1.52 14.85 15.30
CA SER A 31 -1.59 13.58 16.04
C SER A 31 -1.15 12.33 15.27
N ALA A 32 0.06 11.83 15.57
CA ALA A 32 0.51 10.52 15.08
C ALA A 32 -0.42 9.38 15.51
N LEU A 33 -0.99 9.46 16.72
CA LEU A 33 -1.96 8.48 17.21
C LEU A 33 -3.22 8.42 16.33
N ARG A 34 -3.72 9.57 15.86
CA ARG A 34 -4.88 9.63 14.97
C ARG A 34 -4.55 9.07 13.60
N ARG A 35 -3.43 9.50 12.99
CA ARG A 35 -2.96 8.98 11.69
C ARG A 35 -2.82 7.46 11.73
N ARG A 36 -2.15 6.92 12.77
CA ARG A 36 -2.00 5.49 13.04
C ARG A 36 -3.35 4.77 13.15
N GLY A 37 -4.27 5.33 13.93
CA GLY A 37 -5.61 4.77 14.12
C GLY A 37 -6.42 4.72 12.81
N VAL A 38 -6.34 5.78 12.01
CA VAL A 38 -7.03 5.88 10.72
C VAL A 38 -6.41 4.94 9.70
N ALA A 39 -5.08 4.94 9.54
CA ALA A 39 -4.38 4.02 8.64
C ALA A 39 -4.73 2.56 8.94
N ARG A 40 -4.71 2.16 10.22
CA ARG A 40 -5.12 0.82 10.64
C ARG A 40 -6.61 0.54 10.37
N THR A 41 -7.46 1.54 10.52
CA THR A 41 -8.90 1.41 10.22
C THR A 41 -9.14 1.19 8.74
N LEU A 42 -8.47 1.96 7.87
CA LEU A 42 -8.55 1.82 6.41
C LEU A 42 -8.02 0.46 5.95
N ARG A 43 -6.84 0.06 6.45
CA ARG A 43 -6.28 -1.29 6.22
C ARG A 43 -7.29 -2.38 6.55
N ASN A 44 -7.89 -2.29 7.73
CA ASN A 44 -8.88 -3.28 8.16
C ASN A 44 -10.09 -3.33 7.22
N CYS A 45 -10.58 -2.18 6.77
CA CYS A 45 -11.68 -2.11 5.80
C CYS A 45 -11.32 -2.79 4.47
N CYS A 46 -10.06 -2.72 4.05
CA CYS A 46 -9.58 -3.34 2.82
C CYS A 46 -9.45 -4.88 2.90
N PHE A 47 -9.72 -5.53 4.04
CA PHE A 47 -9.91 -6.99 4.06
C PHE A 47 -11.20 -7.44 3.36
N ASP A 48 -12.18 -6.55 3.20
CA ASP A 48 -13.41 -6.86 2.45
C ASP A 48 -13.24 -6.46 0.97
N HIS A 49 -12.71 -7.39 0.18
CA HIS A 49 -12.32 -7.14 -1.22
C HIS A 49 -13.47 -6.70 -2.12
N ARG A 50 -14.72 -7.00 -1.76
CA ARG A 50 -15.94 -6.58 -2.47
C ARG A 50 -16.10 -5.06 -2.51
N HIS A 51 -15.39 -4.34 -1.66
CA HIS A 51 -15.41 -2.88 -1.60
C HIS A 51 -14.21 -2.22 -2.31
N HIS A 52 -13.21 -2.96 -2.78
CA HIS A 52 -11.98 -2.37 -3.35
C HIS A 52 -12.25 -1.43 -4.51
N GLU A 53 -13.04 -1.86 -5.49
CA GLU A 53 -13.38 -1.03 -6.65
C GLU A 53 -14.11 0.25 -6.23
N TRP A 54 -15.05 0.16 -5.28
CA TRP A 54 -15.74 1.34 -4.75
C TRP A 54 -14.80 2.27 -3.95
N LEU A 55 -13.90 1.71 -3.14
CA LEU A 55 -12.91 2.49 -2.39
C LEU A 55 -11.94 3.23 -3.31
N LEU A 56 -11.57 2.63 -4.45
CA LEU A 56 -10.69 3.23 -5.46
C LEU A 56 -11.43 4.14 -6.46
N SER A 57 -12.76 4.05 -6.54
CA SER A 57 -13.58 4.89 -7.41
C SER A 57 -13.57 6.36 -6.98
N GLU A 58 -13.98 7.25 -7.88
CA GLU A 58 -14.14 8.69 -7.62
C GLU A 58 -15.10 9.02 -6.45
N GLN A 59 -15.94 8.08 -6.01
CA GLN A 59 -16.87 8.32 -4.90
C GLN A 59 -16.19 8.32 -3.52
N VAL A 60 -15.04 7.66 -3.40
CA VAL A 60 -14.24 7.63 -2.16
C VAL A 60 -12.87 8.23 -2.41
N ASP A 61 -12.30 7.94 -3.58
CA ASP A 61 -10.99 8.36 -4.05
C ASP A 61 -9.91 8.09 -2.99
N LEU A 62 -9.84 6.84 -2.52
CA LEU A 62 -8.95 6.45 -1.42
C LEU A 62 -7.46 6.55 -1.79
N LEU A 63 -7.12 6.29 -3.06
CA LEU A 63 -5.73 6.12 -3.48
C LEU A 63 -4.83 7.33 -3.19
N PRO A 64 -5.21 8.59 -3.53
CA PRO A 64 -4.38 9.75 -3.23
C PRO A 64 -4.09 9.93 -1.74
N PHE A 65 -5.07 9.63 -0.86
CA PHE A 65 -4.88 9.71 0.59
C PHE A 65 -3.90 8.67 1.15
N LEU A 66 -3.73 7.54 0.45
CA LEU A 66 -2.74 6.52 0.81
C LEU A 66 -1.35 6.86 0.25
N LEU A 67 -1.27 7.42 -0.96
CA LEU A 67 0.00 7.72 -1.62
C LEU A 67 0.64 9.02 -1.15
N LEU A 68 -0.14 10.06 -0.87
CA LEU A 68 0.39 11.38 -0.52
C LEU A 68 1.28 11.36 0.76
N PRO A 69 0.96 10.61 1.82
CA PRO A 69 1.88 10.44 2.96
C PRO A 69 3.16 9.68 2.62
N LEU A 70 3.17 8.88 1.54
CA LEU A 70 4.32 8.10 1.08
C LEU A 70 5.22 8.88 0.09
N ALA A 71 4.68 9.93 -0.53
CA ALA A 71 5.39 10.79 -1.47
C ALA A 71 6.32 11.80 -0.76
N GLY A 72 7.48 12.05 -1.35
CA GLY A 72 8.42 13.10 -0.95
C GLY A 72 8.39 14.28 -1.93
N PRO A 73 9.44 15.11 -1.92
CA PRO A 73 9.56 16.29 -2.78
C PRO A 73 10.16 15.98 -4.15
N GLU A 74 10.16 14.71 -4.57
CA GLU A 74 10.78 14.30 -5.84
C GLU A 74 10.03 14.86 -7.05
N GLU A 75 10.79 15.26 -8.06
CA GLU A 75 10.26 15.67 -9.36
C GLU A 75 10.15 14.46 -10.28
N PHE A 76 9.01 14.32 -10.96
CA PHE A 76 8.76 13.27 -11.93
C PHE A 76 8.82 13.84 -13.36
N PRO A 77 9.26 13.06 -14.35
CA PRO A 77 9.08 13.37 -15.77
C PRO A 77 7.61 13.68 -16.10
N GLU A 78 7.37 14.49 -17.15
CA GLU A 78 6.03 14.95 -17.51
C GLU A 78 5.05 13.79 -17.79
N ASP A 79 5.51 12.74 -18.47
CA ASP A 79 4.72 11.54 -18.76
C ASP A 79 4.36 10.72 -17.50
N GLU A 80 5.25 10.69 -16.50
CA GLU A 80 4.94 10.09 -15.20
C GLU A 80 3.97 10.99 -14.40
N MET A 81 4.15 12.32 -14.47
CA MET A 81 3.34 13.31 -13.76
C MET A 81 1.88 13.29 -14.22
N GLU A 82 1.62 13.21 -15.53
CA GLU A 82 0.28 13.14 -16.11
C GLU A 82 -0.54 11.93 -15.62
N ARG A 83 0.15 10.86 -15.18
CA ARG A 83 -0.48 9.64 -14.66
C ARG A 83 -0.77 9.69 -13.17
N LEU A 84 -0.14 10.59 -12.43
CA LEU A 84 -0.36 10.73 -10.99
C LEU A 84 -1.71 11.39 -10.71
N PRO A 85 -2.38 11.05 -9.59
CA PRO A 85 -3.53 11.82 -9.12
C PRO A 85 -3.15 13.28 -8.89
N LEU A 86 -4.09 14.21 -9.10
CA LEU A 86 -3.85 15.65 -9.02
C LEU A 86 -3.18 16.09 -7.71
N ASP A 87 -3.57 15.51 -6.57
CA ASP A 87 -3.01 15.83 -5.25
C ASP A 87 -1.53 15.43 -5.08
N LEU A 88 -1.00 14.58 -5.97
CA LEU A 88 0.39 14.14 -5.98
C LEU A 88 1.24 14.86 -7.04
N GLN A 89 0.63 15.69 -7.88
CA GLN A 89 1.36 16.42 -8.90
C GLN A 89 2.02 17.67 -8.32
N TYR A 90 3.26 17.94 -8.75
CA TYR A 90 4.02 19.15 -8.42
C TYR A 90 4.07 19.47 -6.92
N LEU A 91 4.43 18.46 -6.11
CA LEU A 91 4.58 18.63 -4.67
C LEU A 91 5.66 19.67 -4.33
N PRO A 92 5.47 20.48 -3.27
CA PRO A 92 6.45 21.49 -2.88
C PRO A 92 7.74 20.86 -2.32
N ALA A 93 8.85 21.58 -2.36
CA ALA A 93 10.15 21.12 -1.87
C ALA A 93 10.12 20.78 -0.36
N GLU A 94 9.23 21.40 0.40
CA GLU A 94 9.04 21.14 1.83
C GLU A 94 8.24 19.87 2.11
N LYS A 95 7.69 19.20 1.07
CA LYS A 95 6.87 17.99 1.24
C LYS A 95 7.70 16.89 1.90
N GLN A 96 7.27 16.51 3.11
CA GLN A 96 7.85 15.39 3.84
C GLN A 96 6.95 14.16 3.75
N ARG A 97 7.59 12.99 3.75
CA ARG A 97 6.91 11.71 3.96
C ARG A 97 6.40 11.60 5.39
N GLU A 98 5.48 10.68 5.63
CA GLU A 98 5.06 10.30 6.97
C GLU A 98 6.28 9.88 7.81
N PRO A 99 6.58 10.54 8.93
CA PRO A 99 7.78 10.25 9.73
C PRO A 99 7.73 8.87 10.41
N GLU A 100 6.54 8.37 10.76
CA GLU A 100 6.39 7.14 11.52
C GLU A 100 6.44 5.89 10.61
N ALA A 101 7.49 5.09 10.74
CA ALA A 101 7.73 3.90 9.90
C ALA A 101 6.55 2.92 9.91
N ASP A 102 5.95 2.66 11.07
CA ASP A 102 4.84 1.72 11.15
C ASP A 102 3.53 2.27 10.55
N ILE A 103 3.37 3.60 10.41
CA ILE A 103 2.28 4.18 9.61
C ILE A 103 2.57 3.95 8.12
N ARG A 104 3.79 4.25 7.64
CA ARG A 104 4.18 3.98 6.25
C ARG A 104 3.95 2.51 5.87
N LYS A 105 4.41 1.58 6.72
CA LYS A 105 4.16 0.14 6.56
C LYS A 105 2.65 -0.17 6.46
N THR A 106 1.84 0.38 7.36
CA THR A 106 0.38 0.18 7.34
C THR A 106 -0.26 0.68 6.03
N LEU A 107 0.20 1.81 5.50
CA LEU A 107 -0.29 2.36 4.22
C LEU A 107 0.09 1.45 3.04
N LEU A 108 1.34 0.96 3.00
CA LEU A 108 1.79 0.00 1.99
C LEU A 108 1.00 -1.31 2.04
N GLU A 109 0.78 -1.85 3.23
CA GLU A 109 -0.06 -3.05 3.41
C GLU A 109 -1.52 -2.79 2.99
N THR A 110 -2.02 -1.57 3.15
CA THR A 110 -3.37 -1.19 2.68
C THR A 110 -3.42 -1.18 1.16
N LEU A 111 -2.41 -0.60 0.49
CA LEU A 111 -2.29 -0.62 -0.96
C LEU A 111 -2.17 -2.06 -1.49
N LEU A 112 -1.38 -2.91 -0.82
CA LEU A 112 -1.24 -4.33 -1.18
C LEU A 112 -2.56 -5.10 -1.06
N LEU A 113 -3.37 -4.81 -0.03
CA LEU A 113 -4.72 -5.40 0.04
C LEU A 113 -5.59 -4.93 -1.12
N LEU A 114 -5.54 -3.64 -1.49
CA LEU A 114 -6.31 -3.10 -2.62
C LEU A 114 -5.88 -3.72 -3.97
N THR A 115 -4.64 -4.20 -4.09
CA THR A 115 -4.15 -4.92 -5.28
C THR A 115 -4.42 -6.43 -5.24
N ALA A 116 -5.20 -6.94 -4.29
CA ALA A 116 -5.58 -8.35 -4.27
C ALA A 116 -6.49 -8.74 -5.44
N THR A 117 -7.36 -7.83 -5.87
CA THR A 117 -8.28 -8.07 -6.99
C THR A 117 -7.72 -7.50 -8.29
N LYS A 118 -8.03 -8.13 -9.42
CA LYS A 118 -7.64 -7.63 -10.75
C LYS A 118 -8.05 -6.17 -11.01
N PRO A 119 -9.32 -5.75 -10.80
CA PRO A 119 -9.69 -4.33 -10.96
C PRO A 119 -8.87 -3.41 -10.07
N GLY A 120 -8.59 -3.83 -8.83
CA GLY A 120 -7.74 -3.09 -7.91
C GLY A 120 -6.31 -2.93 -8.41
N ARG A 121 -5.67 -4.01 -8.89
CA ARG A 121 -4.32 -3.96 -9.50
C ARG A 121 -4.27 -2.99 -10.67
N LEU A 122 -5.21 -3.11 -11.60
CA LEU A 122 -5.24 -2.26 -12.79
C LEU A 122 -5.38 -0.78 -12.42
N LEU A 123 -6.34 -0.43 -11.57
CA LEU A 123 -6.55 0.95 -11.13
C LEU A 123 -5.33 1.54 -10.40
N VAL A 124 -4.71 0.76 -9.50
CA VAL A 124 -3.52 1.21 -8.76
C VAL A 124 -2.31 1.37 -9.69
N ARG A 125 -2.10 0.48 -10.66
CA ARG A 125 -1.03 0.59 -11.68
C ARG A 125 -1.24 1.78 -12.62
N GLU A 126 -2.46 1.98 -13.10
CA GLU A 126 -2.78 3.03 -14.07
C GLU A 126 -2.50 4.43 -13.50
N ARG A 127 -2.83 4.64 -12.21
CA ARG A 127 -2.67 5.92 -11.49
C ARG A 127 -1.25 6.20 -10.96
N GLY A 128 -0.23 5.67 -11.62
CA GLY A 128 1.17 6.05 -11.37
C GLY A 128 1.76 5.63 -10.01
N THR A 129 1.10 4.72 -9.27
CA THR A 129 1.55 4.29 -7.93
C THR A 129 3.00 3.80 -7.91
N TYR A 130 3.43 3.08 -8.96
CA TYR A 130 4.81 2.60 -9.08
C TYR A 130 5.85 3.72 -8.97
N PHE A 131 5.59 4.90 -9.54
CA PHE A 131 6.53 6.03 -9.52
C PHE A 131 6.77 6.52 -8.10
N VAL A 132 5.70 6.65 -7.31
CA VAL A 132 5.77 7.04 -5.90
C VAL A 132 6.54 5.99 -5.09
N LEU A 133 6.25 4.71 -5.31
CA LEU A 133 6.89 3.61 -4.58
C LEU A 133 8.36 3.44 -4.94
N ARG A 134 8.75 3.67 -6.19
CA ARG A 134 10.14 3.64 -6.65
C ARG A 134 10.99 4.65 -5.88
N GLU A 135 10.51 5.88 -5.71
CA GLU A 135 11.24 6.90 -4.95
C GLU A 135 11.15 6.66 -3.43
N LEU A 136 10.01 6.16 -2.92
CA LEU A 136 9.89 5.74 -1.52
C LEU A 136 10.91 4.65 -1.18
N HIS A 137 11.04 3.61 -2.01
CA HIS A 137 11.94 2.47 -1.78
C HIS A 137 13.41 2.91 -1.66
N LYS A 138 13.86 3.82 -2.53
CA LYS A 138 15.21 4.41 -2.49
C LYS A 138 15.46 5.23 -1.21
N TRP A 139 14.44 5.94 -0.74
CA TRP A 139 14.54 6.83 0.43
C TRP A 139 14.38 6.09 1.76
N GLU A 140 13.56 5.05 1.80
CA GLU A 140 13.18 4.35 3.02
C GLU A 140 14.39 3.74 3.71
N GLY A 141 14.51 3.89 5.03
CA GLY A 141 15.60 3.34 5.83
C GLY A 141 15.20 2.14 6.71
N ASP A 142 13.90 1.97 6.98
CA ASP A 142 13.38 0.86 7.78
C ASP A 142 13.22 -0.40 6.91
N GLY A 143 13.93 -1.49 7.27
CA GLY A 143 13.90 -2.74 6.50
C GLY A 143 12.50 -3.34 6.39
N GLY A 144 11.68 -3.24 7.45
CA GLY A 144 10.32 -3.76 7.45
C GLY A 144 9.37 -2.97 6.56
N VAL A 145 9.60 -1.66 6.39
CA VAL A 145 8.86 -0.83 5.43
C VAL A 145 9.36 -1.10 4.02
N ARG A 146 10.68 -1.24 3.82
CA ARG A 146 11.28 -1.51 2.51
C ARG A 146 10.78 -2.84 1.92
N ALA A 147 10.78 -3.92 2.71
CA ALA A 147 10.23 -5.21 2.29
C ALA A 147 8.74 -5.14 1.94
N ALA A 148 7.94 -4.37 2.69
CA ALA A 148 6.53 -4.15 2.35
C ALA A 148 6.36 -3.37 1.04
N CYS A 149 7.26 -2.41 0.77
CA CYS A 149 7.29 -1.65 -0.47
C CYS A 149 7.69 -2.54 -1.66
N GLU A 150 8.69 -3.41 -1.50
CA GLU A 150 9.14 -4.36 -2.53
C GLU A 150 8.03 -5.33 -2.92
N LYS A 151 7.35 -5.94 -1.94
CA LYS A 151 6.20 -6.83 -2.19
C LYS A 151 5.11 -6.14 -3.01
N LEU A 152 4.82 -4.88 -2.69
CA LEU A 152 3.84 -4.10 -3.46
C LEU A 152 4.35 -3.78 -4.87
N ILE A 153 5.61 -3.38 -5.01
CA ILE A 153 6.22 -3.12 -6.33
C ILE A 153 6.17 -4.37 -7.20
N GLN A 154 6.54 -5.54 -6.67
CA GLN A 154 6.48 -6.84 -7.37
C GLN A 154 5.08 -7.10 -7.93
N VAL A 155 4.02 -6.88 -7.14
CA VAL A 155 2.63 -7.02 -7.60
C VAL A 155 2.30 -6.02 -8.72
N LEU A 156 2.81 -4.79 -8.65
CA LEU A 156 2.51 -3.75 -9.64
C LEU A 156 3.22 -3.97 -10.98
N ILE A 157 4.46 -4.49 -10.96
CA ILE A 157 5.24 -4.72 -12.18
C ILE A 157 5.04 -6.14 -12.76
N GLY A 158 4.56 -7.07 -11.94
CA GLY A 158 4.31 -8.45 -12.35
C GLY A 158 3.15 -8.60 -13.32
N ASP A 159 3.18 -9.68 -14.08
CA ASP A 159 2.11 -10.04 -15.01
C ASP A 159 0.78 -10.29 -14.28
N GLU A 160 -0.32 -10.05 -15.00
CA GLU A 160 -1.65 -10.31 -14.45
C GLU A 160 -1.88 -11.82 -14.30
N PRO A 161 -2.37 -12.30 -13.15
CA PRO A 161 -2.67 -13.72 -12.95
C PRO A 161 -3.61 -14.30 -14.00
N GLU A 162 -3.52 -15.61 -14.20
CA GLU A 162 -4.37 -16.36 -15.13
C GLU A 162 -5.86 -16.23 -14.77
N ALA A 163 -6.72 -16.44 -15.77
CA ALA A 163 -8.17 -16.42 -15.58
C ALA A 163 -8.58 -17.47 -14.52
N GLY A 164 -9.31 -17.03 -13.49
CA GLY A 164 -9.64 -17.85 -12.32
C GLY A 164 -8.76 -17.58 -11.09
N MET A 165 -7.62 -16.89 -11.24
CA MET A 165 -6.73 -16.47 -10.15
C MET A 165 -6.76 -14.95 -9.91
N GLU A 166 -7.87 -14.31 -10.30
CA GLU A 166 -7.97 -12.84 -10.35
C GLU A 166 -8.07 -12.19 -8.96
N ASN A 167 -8.52 -12.93 -7.93
CA ASN A 167 -8.62 -12.48 -6.55
C ASN A 167 -7.65 -13.25 -5.65
N LEU A 168 -6.48 -12.66 -5.38
CA LEU A 168 -5.40 -13.26 -4.60
C LEU A 168 -5.78 -13.59 -3.14
N LEU A 169 -6.91 -13.07 -2.64
CA LEU A 169 -7.41 -13.39 -1.30
C LEU A 169 -8.27 -14.66 -1.25
N GLU A 170 -8.66 -15.20 -2.41
CA GLU A 170 -9.55 -16.37 -2.52
C GLU A 170 -8.90 -17.56 -3.24
N VAL A 171 -7.68 -17.41 -3.75
CA VAL A 171 -6.94 -18.46 -4.44
C VAL A 171 -6.51 -19.56 -3.47
N GLU A 172 -6.79 -20.82 -3.82
CA GLU A 172 -6.17 -21.97 -3.19
C GLU A 172 -4.74 -22.12 -3.71
N ILE A 173 -3.76 -22.02 -2.81
CA ILE A 173 -2.35 -22.16 -3.17
C ILE A 173 -2.05 -23.66 -3.32
N PRO A 174 -1.59 -24.14 -4.50
CA PRO A 174 -1.17 -25.52 -4.65
C PRO A 174 0.01 -25.83 -3.72
N THR A 175 0.04 -27.04 -3.14
CA THR A 175 1.06 -27.46 -2.17
C THR A 175 2.48 -27.29 -2.69
N GLU A 176 2.72 -27.53 -3.98
CA GLU A 176 4.04 -27.38 -4.60
C GLU A 176 4.51 -25.92 -4.60
N VAL A 177 3.60 -24.98 -4.83
CA VAL A 177 3.89 -23.54 -4.82
C VAL A 177 4.13 -23.07 -3.38
N GLU A 178 3.35 -23.55 -2.42
CA GLU A 178 3.55 -23.24 -1.00
C GLU A 178 4.94 -23.68 -0.52
N GLN A 179 5.39 -24.86 -0.92
CA GLN A 179 6.74 -25.36 -0.59
C GLN A 179 7.85 -24.52 -1.24
N GLN A 180 7.66 -24.09 -2.50
CA GLN A 180 8.62 -23.22 -3.19
C GLN A 180 8.70 -21.84 -2.52
N LEU A 181 7.57 -21.25 -2.16
CA LEU A 181 7.52 -19.96 -1.45
C LEU A 181 8.24 -20.04 -0.09
N GLN A 182 8.00 -21.11 0.67
CA GLN A 182 8.68 -21.33 1.96
C GLN A 182 10.20 -21.45 1.81
N HIS A 183 10.68 -22.07 0.73
CA HIS A 183 12.11 -22.16 0.45
C HIS A 183 12.71 -20.80 0.09
N LEU A 184 12.03 -20.03 -0.75
CA LEU A 184 12.48 -18.69 -1.14
C LEU A 184 12.49 -17.73 0.05
N ASP A 185 11.46 -17.75 0.90
CA ASP A 185 11.42 -16.96 2.13
C ASP A 185 12.60 -17.30 3.06
N GLN A 186 12.95 -18.59 3.19
CA GLN A 186 14.12 -19.02 3.97
C GLN A 186 15.44 -18.54 3.36
N GLU A 187 15.59 -18.60 2.03
CA GLU A 187 16.79 -18.11 1.35
C GLU A 187 16.94 -16.58 1.45
N GLU A 188 15.84 -15.83 1.41
CA GLU A 188 15.84 -14.38 1.65
C GLU A 188 16.24 -14.06 3.09
N GLU A 189 15.67 -14.75 4.09
CA GLU A 189 16.03 -14.58 5.51
C GLU A 189 17.51 -14.91 5.76
N GLU A 190 18.02 -16.01 5.19
CA GLU A 190 19.45 -16.37 5.27
C GLU A 190 20.35 -15.34 4.58
N GLY A 191 19.93 -14.79 3.44
CA GLY A 191 20.67 -13.75 2.71
C GLY A 191 20.76 -12.44 3.49
N GLU A 192 19.64 -12.00 4.09
CA GLU A 192 19.59 -10.83 4.96
C GLU A 192 20.48 -11.00 6.20
N GLU A 193 20.47 -12.18 6.84
CA GLU A 193 21.37 -12.47 7.98
C GLU A 193 22.85 -12.39 7.59
N VAL A 194 23.22 -12.92 6.42
CA VAL A 194 24.60 -12.87 5.91
C VAL A 194 25.02 -11.44 5.60
N GLU A 195 24.13 -10.62 5.04
CA GLU A 195 24.43 -9.21 4.72
C GLU A 195 24.60 -8.37 6.00
N VAL A 196 23.79 -8.61 7.04
CA VAL A 196 23.95 -7.98 8.37
C VAL A 196 25.27 -8.40 9.02
N LEU A 197 25.67 -9.67 8.92
CA LEU A 197 26.93 -10.17 9.48
C LEU A 197 28.15 -9.57 8.78
N LEU A 198 28.09 -9.36 7.46
CA LEU A 198 29.18 -8.75 6.68
C LEU A 198 29.24 -7.22 6.84
N GLY A 199 28.11 -6.54 7.01
CA GLY A 199 28.02 -5.09 7.25
C GLY A 199 28.49 -4.65 8.64
N GLY A 200 28.55 -5.57 9.62
CA GLY A 200 29.05 -5.30 10.98
C GLY A 200 30.57 -5.36 11.16
N ILE A 201 31.33 -5.64 10.08
CA ILE A 201 32.80 -5.80 10.11
C ILE A 201 33.53 -4.59 9.46
N ALA A 202 32.82 -3.51 9.14
CA ALA A 202 33.37 -2.28 8.55
C ALA A 202 33.44 -1.12 9.56
#